data_AF-A0A3A9XWV2-F1
#
_entry.id   AF-A0A3A9XWV2-F1
#
_cell.length_a   1.000
_cell.length_b   1.000
_cell.length_c   1.000
_cell.angle_alpha   90.00
_cell.angle_beta   90.00
_cell.angle_gamma   90.00
#
_symmetry.space_group_name_H-M   'P 1'
#
loop_
_entity.id
_entity.type
_entity.pdbx_description
1 polymer ?
#
loop_
_entity_poly.entity_id
_entity_poly.type
_entity_poly.pdbx_seq_one_letter_code
_entity_poly.pdbx_strand_id
1 'polypeptide(L)'
;MPADPRAVLTRPAPDPDHTVAYGEHPDQIADLREPAGGGPARRLVVVVHGGFWRAEYDRRHTGPLAAALAASGRPVAQLEYRRTGQPGGGWPNTLTDVLVGVAELRRLAAAAMPGRVSTAPPVIVGHSAGGHLALYVAATAPETVGGVLALAPVADLVEAHRLDLDGGAVAELLGGGPDEVPDRYATTDPRSLVPVRSRTVVVHGEMDQQVPVRMSRDFVAAARLAGSGIAYFELSECEHFGLIDPESAAWPTVAAALRSLEEDQRPIDAASPTR
;
A
#
# COMPACT_ATOMS: atom_id res chain seq x y z
N MET A 1 -20.28 5.55 -20.59
CA MET A 1 -19.86 4.30 -19.94
C MET A 1 -18.69 4.65 -19.05
N PRO A 2 -18.70 4.36 -17.75
CA PRO A 2 -17.46 4.44 -16.96
C PRO A 2 -16.42 3.52 -17.61
N ALA A 3 -15.15 3.93 -17.61
CA ALA A 3 -14.05 3.12 -18.12
C ALA A 3 -13.99 1.78 -17.34
N ASP A 4 -13.65 0.68 -18.01
CA ASP A 4 -13.40 -0.59 -17.33
C ASP A 4 -12.16 -0.42 -16.43
N PRO A 5 -12.30 -0.48 -15.10
CA PRO A 5 -11.18 -0.25 -14.19
C PRO A 5 -10.02 -1.22 -14.40
N ARG A 6 -10.27 -2.43 -14.94
CA ARG A 6 -9.21 -3.40 -15.24
C ARG A 6 -8.26 -2.93 -16.34
N ALA A 7 -8.66 -1.95 -17.14
CA ALA A 7 -7.79 -1.33 -18.13
C ALA A 7 -6.54 -0.70 -17.49
N VAL A 8 -6.59 -0.32 -16.20
CA VAL A 8 -5.42 0.19 -15.46
C VAL A 8 -4.23 -0.76 -15.49
N LEU A 9 -4.50 -2.08 -15.52
CA LEU A 9 -3.46 -3.11 -15.49
C LEU A 9 -2.62 -3.15 -16.77
N THR A 10 -3.15 -2.63 -17.87
CA THR A 10 -2.47 -2.60 -19.18
C THR A 10 -2.20 -1.19 -19.67
N ARG A 11 -2.74 -0.15 -19.00
CA ARG A 11 -2.51 1.24 -19.35
C ARG A 11 -1.06 1.63 -19.05
N PRO A 12 -0.29 2.08 -20.06
CA PRO A 12 1.08 2.51 -19.82
C PRO A 12 1.09 3.76 -18.93
N ALA A 13 2.02 3.78 -17.99
CA ALA A 13 2.40 4.98 -17.24
C ALA A 13 3.66 5.57 -17.86
N PRO A 14 3.89 6.90 -17.76
CA PRO A 14 5.17 7.50 -18.13
C PRO A 14 6.34 6.83 -17.41
N ASP A 15 7.53 6.82 -17.99
CA ASP A 15 8.74 6.36 -17.29
C ASP A 15 8.98 7.19 -16.01
N PRO A 16 9.66 6.63 -14.99
CA PRO A 16 10.05 7.40 -13.82
C PRO A 16 11.13 8.43 -14.14
N ASP A 17 11.23 9.48 -13.32
CA ASP A 17 12.28 10.50 -13.46
C ASP A 17 13.63 9.95 -12.99
N HIS A 18 13.62 9.10 -11.96
CA HIS A 18 14.81 8.44 -11.43
C HIS A 18 14.47 7.01 -10.98
N THR A 19 15.46 6.11 -10.99
CA THR A 19 15.38 4.81 -10.28
C THR A 19 16.53 4.74 -9.30
N VAL A 20 16.24 4.44 -8.03
CA VAL A 20 17.24 4.34 -6.96
C VAL A 20 17.25 2.94 -6.37
N ALA A 21 18.43 2.46 -5.96
CA ALA A 21 18.57 1.23 -5.20
C ALA A 21 18.61 1.53 -3.70
N TYR A 22 17.84 0.80 -2.91
CA TYR A 22 17.86 0.85 -1.45
C TYR A 22 18.54 -0.37 -0.82
N GLY A 23 18.99 -1.32 -1.63
CA GLY A 23 19.78 -2.48 -1.23
C GLY A 23 20.55 -3.09 -2.41
N GLU A 24 21.20 -4.22 -2.18
CA GLU A 24 22.08 -4.88 -3.16
C GLU A 24 21.32 -5.76 -4.16
N HIS A 25 20.14 -6.25 -3.81
CA HIS A 25 19.36 -7.11 -4.69
C HIS A 25 18.76 -6.29 -5.86
N PRO A 26 18.66 -6.84 -7.09
CA PRO A 26 18.11 -6.11 -8.24
C PRO A 26 16.70 -5.56 -8.04
N ASP A 27 15.89 -6.25 -7.25
CA ASP A 27 14.51 -5.85 -6.91
C ASP A 27 14.44 -4.97 -5.65
N GLN A 28 15.58 -4.64 -5.00
CA GLN A 28 15.63 -3.64 -3.92
C GLN A 28 15.80 -2.24 -4.51
N ILE A 29 14.84 -1.84 -5.34
CA ILE A 29 14.82 -0.57 -6.06
C ILE A 29 13.50 0.18 -5.87
N ALA A 30 13.51 1.47 -6.17
CA ALA A 30 12.28 2.24 -6.30
C ALA A 30 12.37 3.22 -7.46
N ASP A 31 11.24 3.37 -8.14
CA ASP A 31 11.05 4.39 -9.16
C ASP A 31 10.55 5.67 -8.52
N LEU A 32 11.25 6.77 -8.76
CA LEU A 32 10.93 8.08 -8.22
C LEU A 32 10.26 8.94 -9.28
N ARG A 33 9.23 9.66 -8.86
CA ARG A 33 8.52 10.64 -9.70
C ARG A 33 8.52 11.99 -9.02
N GLU A 34 8.95 13.00 -9.76
CA GLU A 34 8.94 14.36 -9.29
C GLU A 34 7.52 14.89 -9.19
N PRO A 35 7.18 15.65 -8.13
CA PRO A 35 5.89 16.30 -8.05
C PRO A 35 5.74 17.28 -9.21
N ALA A 36 4.56 17.37 -9.83
CA ALA A 36 4.28 18.44 -10.79
C ALA A 36 4.20 19.81 -10.09
N GLY A 37 4.59 20.87 -10.80
CA GLY A 37 4.51 22.26 -10.33
C GLY A 37 5.66 22.69 -9.40
N GLY A 38 5.64 23.96 -8.98
CA GLY A 38 6.58 24.51 -8.00
C GLY A 38 6.02 24.43 -6.56
N GLY A 39 6.86 24.67 -5.57
CA GLY A 39 6.42 24.76 -4.18
C GLY A 39 7.46 24.27 -3.17
N PRO A 40 7.15 24.37 -1.87
CA PRO A 40 8.01 23.82 -0.83
C PRO A 40 8.06 22.29 -0.92
N ALA A 41 9.11 21.72 -0.33
CA ALA A 41 9.27 20.28 -0.19
C ALA A 41 8.05 19.65 0.51
N ARG A 42 7.57 18.51 -0.01
CA ARG A 42 6.39 17.80 0.51
C ARG A 42 6.76 16.44 1.09
N ARG A 43 5.89 15.89 1.94
CA ARG A 43 6.04 14.53 2.46
C ARG A 43 6.08 13.54 1.30
N LEU A 44 7.00 12.57 1.35
CA LEU A 44 7.11 11.51 0.34
C LEU A 44 5.89 10.59 0.43
N VAL A 45 5.35 10.19 -0.73
CA VAL A 45 4.39 9.09 -0.82
C VAL A 45 5.10 7.86 -1.35
N VAL A 46 5.14 6.80 -0.54
CA VAL A 46 5.68 5.50 -0.96
C VAL A 46 4.52 4.63 -1.42
N VAL A 47 4.56 4.17 -2.67
CA VAL A 47 3.56 3.28 -3.25
C VAL A 47 4.08 1.85 -3.24
N VAL A 48 3.32 0.93 -2.65
CA VAL A 48 3.66 -0.51 -2.58
C VAL A 48 2.60 -1.29 -3.37
N HIS A 49 3.05 -2.00 -4.39
CA HIS A 49 2.17 -2.68 -5.33
C HIS A 49 1.58 -3.99 -4.78
N GLY A 50 0.50 -4.46 -5.42
CA GLY A 50 -0.16 -5.72 -5.13
C GLY A 50 0.38 -6.91 -5.93
N GLY A 51 -0.49 -7.87 -6.25
CA GLY A 51 -0.13 -9.05 -7.04
C GLY A 51 0.29 -10.26 -6.20
N PHE A 52 -0.35 -10.44 -5.03
CA PHE A 52 -0.14 -11.60 -4.15
C PHE A 52 1.33 -11.94 -3.86
N TRP A 53 2.19 -10.92 -3.81
CA TRP A 53 3.63 -11.04 -3.59
C TRP A 53 4.35 -11.92 -4.63
N ARG A 54 3.72 -12.22 -5.76
CA ARG A 54 4.25 -13.11 -6.81
C ARG A 54 5.11 -12.35 -7.81
N ALA A 55 6.14 -13.00 -8.33
CA ALA A 55 7.10 -12.42 -9.26
C ALA A 55 6.47 -11.90 -10.57
N GLU A 56 5.27 -12.37 -10.90
CA GLU A 56 4.49 -12.01 -12.09
C GLU A 56 4.12 -10.52 -12.13
N TYR A 57 4.02 -9.89 -10.96
CA TYR A 57 3.65 -8.49 -10.81
C TYR A 57 4.79 -7.72 -10.18
N ASP A 58 5.11 -6.56 -10.76
CA ASP A 58 6.14 -5.66 -10.24
C ASP A 58 5.53 -4.27 -9.97
N ARG A 59 6.33 -3.32 -9.49
CA ARG A 59 5.89 -1.96 -9.16
C ARG A 59 5.18 -1.22 -10.31
N ARG A 60 5.34 -1.63 -11.58
CA ARG A 60 4.63 -1.03 -12.72
C ARG A 60 3.12 -1.29 -12.66
N HIS A 61 2.67 -2.30 -11.90
CA HIS A 61 1.27 -2.57 -11.61
C HIS A 61 0.52 -1.34 -11.08
N THR A 62 1.19 -0.48 -10.31
CA THR A 62 0.63 0.78 -9.78
C THR A 62 1.17 2.01 -10.50
N GLY A 63 1.69 1.86 -11.73
CA GLY A 63 2.25 2.95 -12.52
C GLY A 63 1.28 4.12 -12.72
N PRO A 64 0.04 3.89 -13.20
CA PRO A 64 -0.93 4.96 -13.38
C PRO A 64 -1.27 5.70 -12.08
N LEU A 65 -1.45 4.97 -10.97
CA LEU A 65 -1.63 5.55 -9.63
C LEU A 65 -0.48 6.50 -9.29
N ALA A 66 0.76 6.03 -9.38
CA ALA A 66 1.93 6.81 -9.02
C ALA A 66 2.12 8.05 -9.92
N ALA A 67 1.86 7.92 -11.22
CA ALA A 67 1.89 9.04 -12.15
C ALA A 67 0.84 10.11 -11.81
N ALA A 68 -0.39 9.70 -11.46
CA ALA A 68 -1.44 10.64 -11.06
C ALA A 68 -1.14 11.31 -9.71
N LEU A 69 -0.55 10.59 -8.75
CA LEU A 69 -0.10 11.17 -7.50
C LEU A 69 1.01 12.21 -7.73
N ALA A 70 1.99 11.92 -8.59
CA ALA A 70 3.02 12.87 -8.98
C ALA A 70 2.44 14.11 -9.67
N ALA A 71 1.53 13.91 -10.63
CA ALA A 71 0.80 14.97 -11.31
C ALA A 71 -0.01 15.87 -10.37
N SER A 72 -0.45 15.33 -9.22
CA SER A 72 -1.12 16.10 -8.16
C SER A 72 -0.17 16.89 -7.24
N GLY A 73 1.13 16.91 -7.56
CA GLY A 73 2.14 17.68 -6.84
C GLY A 73 2.78 16.94 -5.66
N ARG A 74 2.73 15.60 -5.60
CA ARG A 74 3.38 14.80 -4.55
C ARG A 74 4.67 14.17 -5.06
N PRO A 75 5.79 14.21 -4.31
CA PRO A 75 6.92 13.34 -4.62
C PRO A 75 6.52 11.90 -4.34
N VAL A 76 6.75 11.00 -5.30
CA VAL A 76 6.33 9.59 -5.21
C VAL A 76 7.54 8.67 -5.34
N ALA A 77 7.59 7.61 -4.54
CA ALA A 77 8.49 6.49 -4.70
C ALA A 77 7.68 5.18 -4.83
N GLN A 78 7.72 4.55 -6.00
CA GLN A 78 7.14 3.22 -6.21
C GLN A 78 8.18 2.17 -5.82
N LEU A 79 7.97 1.55 -4.66
CA LEU A 79 8.89 0.56 -4.10
C LEU A 79 8.69 -0.79 -4.79
N GLU A 80 9.79 -1.39 -5.26
CA GLU A 80 9.89 -2.81 -5.60
C GLU A 80 10.39 -3.60 -4.39
N TYR A 81 10.11 -4.89 -4.32
CA TYR A 81 10.63 -5.78 -3.27
C TYR A 81 10.80 -7.20 -3.81
N ARG A 82 11.64 -8.06 -3.21
CA ARG A 82 11.73 -9.47 -3.64
C ARG A 82 10.40 -10.20 -3.51
N ARG A 83 10.04 -11.00 -4.52
CA ARG A 83 8.72 -11.64 -4.64
C ARG A 83 8.82 -13.17 -4.65
N THR A 84 7.78 -13.84 -4.18
CA THR A 84 7.65 -15.29 -4.27
C THR A 84 7.78 -15.77 -5.71
N GLY A 85 8.37 -16.94 -5.91
CA GLY A 85 8.79 -17.43 -7.23
C GLY A 85 10.19 -16.98 -7.67
N GLN A 86 10.83 -16.04 -6.96
CA GLN A 86 12.23 -15.66 -7.16
C GLN A 86 13.15 -16.26 -6.08
N PRO A 87 14.46 -16.43 -6.37
CA PRO A 87 15.44 -16.76 -5.35
C PRO A 87 15.42 -15.76 -4.19
N GLY A 88 15.13 -16.27 -2.99
CA GLY A 88 15.09 -15.45 -1.78
C GLY A 88 13.89 -14.53 -1.67
N GLY A 89 12.84 -14.68 -2.49
CA GLY A 89 11.54 -14.07 -2.23
C GLY A 89 10.71 -14.85 -1.20
N GLY A 90 9.69 -14.20 -0.64
CA GLY A 90 8.92 -14.73 0.48
C GLY A 90 9.60 -14.43 1.83
N TRP A 91 9.21 -15.17 2.85
CA TRP A 91 9.65 -14.98 4.22
C TRP A 91 11.15 -15.30 4.38
N PRO A 92 11.92 -14.45 5.10
CA PRO A 92 11.52 -13.15 5.66
C PRO A 92 11.75 -11.98 4.68
N ASN A 93 12.44 -12.23 3.58
CA ASN A 93 13.05 -11.24 2.71
C ASN A 93 12.08 -10.26 2.06
N THR A 94 10.90 -10.69 1.60
CA THR A 94 9.87 -9.79 1.06
C THR A 94 9.48 -8.72 2.07
N LEU A 95 9.29 -9.12 3.34
CA LEU A 95 8.89 -8.20 4.41
C LEU A 95 10.05 -7.30 4.83
N THR A 96 11.25 -7.86 4.93
CA THR A 96 12.48 -7.09 5.23
C THR A 96 12.76 -6.05 4.16
N ASP A 97 12.58 -6.39 2.88
CA ASP A 97 12.81 -5.46 1.77
C ASP A 97 11.93 -4.23 1.85
N VAL A 98 10.65 -4.39 2.19
CA VAL A 98 9.72 -3.27 2.31
C VAL A 98 10.05 -2.42 3.53
N LEU A 99 10.42 -3.04 4.66
CA LEU A 99 10.87 -2.32 5.86
C LEU A 99 12.11 -1.44 5.57
N VAL A 100 13.13 -2.03 4.93
CA VAL A 100 14.36 -1.31 4.57
C VAL A 100 14.08 -0.22 3.54
N GLY A 101 13.29 -0.53 2.51
CA GLY A 101 12.93 0.43 1.49
C GLY A 101 12.20 1.64 2.07
N VAL A 102 11.15 1.44 2.88
CA VAL A 102 10.43 2.56 3.52
C VAL A 102 11.37 3.41 4.39
N ALA A 103 12.28 2.79 5.14
CA ALA A 103 13.23 3.49 5.99
C ALA A 103 14.21 4.37 5.18
N GLU A 104 14.69 3.88 4.03
CA GLU A 104 15.71 4.58 3.23
C GLU A 104 15.15 5.55 2.19
N LEU A 105 13.94 5.29 1.67
CA LEU A 105 13.45 6.00 0.46
C LEU A 105 13.28 7.49 0.64
N ARG A 106 12.99 7.98 1.85
CA ARG A 106 12.98 9.43 2.12
C ARG A 106 14.33 10.06 1.83
N ARG A 107 15.42 9.43 2.29
CA ARG A 107 16.79 9.94 2.10
C ARG A 107 17.21 9.85 0.65
N LEU A 108 16.94 8.72 -0.01
CA LEU A 108 17.27 8.51 -1.42
C LEU A 108 16.49 9.47 -2.32
N ALA A 109 15.18 9.64 -2.08
CA ALA A 109 14.34 10.57 -2.83
C ALA A 109 14.77 12.02 -2.64
N ALA A 110 15.15 12.43 -1.43
CA ALA A 110 15.65 13.79 -1.18
C ALA A 110 16.98 14.08 -1.90
N ALA A 111 17.83 13.06 -2.08
CA ALA A 111 19.08 13.17 -2.83
C ALA A 111 18.84 13.24 -4.35
N ALA A 112 17.92 12.42 -4.87
CA ALA A 112 17.58 12.38 -6.30
C ALA A 112 16.71 13.56 -6.75
N MET A 113 15.87 14.10 -5.87
CA MET A 113 14.95 15.22 -6.16
C MET A 113 15.18 16.38 -5.17
N PRO A 114 16.30 17.12 -5.26
CA PRO A 114 16.67 18.14 -4.28
C PRO A 114 15.59 19.22 -4.07
N GLY A 115 15.24 19.49 -2.82
CA GLY A 115 14.23 20.49 -2.44
C GLY A 115 12.78 20.07 -2.70
N ARG A 116 12.52 18.85 -3.19
CA ARG A 116 11.17 18.34 -3.48
C ARG A 116 10.59 17.51 -2.33
N VAL A 117 11.44 16.86 -1.53
CA VAL A 117 11.05 15.93 -0.46
C VAL A 117 11.36 16.53 0.93
N SER A 118 10.35 16.57 1.80
CA SER A 118 10.46 17.09 3.16
C SER A 118 11.10 16.07 4.12
N THR A 119 11.43 16.52 5.33
CA THR A 119 11.97 15.66 6.39
C THR A 119 10.91 14.86 7.14
N ALA A 120 9.61 15.05 6.90
CA ALA A 120 8.59 14.27 7.58
C ALA A 120 8.61 12.79 7.14
N PRO A 121 8.26 11.82 8.02
CA PRO A 121 8.14 10.41 7.62
C PRO A 121 7.18 10.23 6.44
N PRO A 122 7.44 9.31 5.48
CA PRO A 122 6.56 9.11 4.33
C PRO A 122 5.15 8.65 4.70
N VAL A 123 4.17 8.92 3.84
CA VAL A 123 2.88 8.20 3.86
C VAL A 123 3.01 7.00 2.91
N ILE A 124 2.51 5.83 3.33
CA ILE A 124 2.48 4.64 2.47
C ILE A 124 1.10 4.50 1.85
N VAL A 125 1.04 4.27 0.54
CA VAL A 125 -0.14 3.81 -0.18
C VAL A 125 0.13 2.38 -0.64
N GLY A 126 -0.59 1.42 -0.07
CA GLY A 126 -0.45 0.00 -0.42
C GLY A 126 -1.72 -0.54 -1.04
N HIS A 127 -1.62 -1.29 -2.14
CA HIS A 127 -2.77 -1.96 -2.77
C HIS A 127 -2.70 -3.48 -2.59
N SER A 128 -3.81 -4.12 -2.22
CA SER A 128 -3.90 -5.59 -2.14
C SER A 128 -2.82 -6.20 -1.24
N ALA A 129 -1.96 -7.06 -1.79
CA ALA A 129 -0.75 -7.58 -1.16
C ALA A 129 0.26 -6.49 -0.71
N GLY A 130 0.30 -5.34 -1.38
CA GLY A 130 1.04 -4.15 -0.94
C GLY A 130 0.33 -3.40 0.18
N GLY A 131 -1.01 -3.50 0.25
CA GLY A 131 -1.81 -3.03 1.38
C GLY A 131 -1.51 -3.82 2.65
N HIS A 132 -1.35 -5.15 2.53
CA HIS A 132 -0.79 -6.00 3.59
C HIS A 132 0.58 -5.46 4.07
N LEU A 133 1.52 -5.29 3.15
CA LEU A 133 2.89 -4.86 3.48
C LEU A 133 2.91 -3.46 4.12
N ALA A 134 2.07 -2.53 3.66
CA ALA A 134 1.93 -1.21 4.25
C ALA A 134 1.43 -1.26 5.71
N LEU A 135 0.42 -2.11 6.00
CA LEU A 135 -0.07 -2.31 7.35
C LEU A 135 0.98 -2.99 8.24
N TYR A 136 1.71 -3.96 7.70
CA TYR A 136 2.82 -4.63 8.39
C TYR A 136 3.92 -3.64 8.82
N VAL A 137 4.36 -2.76 7.92
CA VAL A 137 5.34 -1.69 8.25
C VAL A 137 4.80 -0.78 9.36
N ALA A 138 3.54 -0.36 9.27
CA ALA A 138 2.93 0.51 10.29
C ALA A 138 2.81 -0.15 11.67
N ALA A 139 2.70 -1.48 11.73
CA ALA A 139 2.65 -2.21 12.98
C ALA A 139 4.06 -2.45 13.57
N THR A 140 5.06 -2.71 12.73
CA THR A 140 6.39 -3.17 13.17
C THR A 140 7.45 -2.08 13.24
N ALA A 141 7.31 -1.00 12.46
CA ALA A 141 8.21 0.14 12.43
C ALA A 141 7.43 1.48 12.36
N PRO A 142 6.49 1.73 13.30
CA PRO A 142 5.55 2.86 13.24
C PRO A 142 6.22 4.23 13.15
N GLU A 143 7.44 4.39 13.69
CA GLU A 143 8.22 5.62 13.66
C GLU A 143 8.73 5.99 12.26
N THR A 144 8.76 5.03 11.33
CA THR A 144 9.21 5.24 9.95
C THR A 144 8.09 5.74 9.03
N VAL A 145 6.84 5.77 9.51
CA VAL A 145 5.66 6.11 8.69
C VAL A 145 4.84 7.24 9.29
N GLY A 146 4.41 8.15 8.43
CA GLY A 146 3.50 9.25 8.76
C GLY A 146 2.03 8.86 8.75
N GLY A 147 1.70 7.77 8.07
CA GLY A 147 0.34 7.26 7.92
C GLY A 147 0.26 6.22 6.81
N VAL A 148 -0.84 5.48 6.75
CA VAL A 148 -1.09 4.43 5.76
C VAL A 148 -2.45 4.63 5.10
N LEU A 149 -2.45 4.61 3.77
CA LEU A 149 -3.63 4.38 2.95
C LEU A 149 -3.58 2.95 2.41
N ALA A 150 -4.39 2.07 2.97
CA ALA A 150 -4.49 0.68 2.55
C ALA A 150 -5.70 0.49 1.62
N LEU A 151 -5.42 0.16 0.35
CA LEU A 151 -6.41 -0.03 -0.71
C LEU A 151 -6.66 -1.53 -0.90
N ALA A 152 -7.87 -2.00 -0.58
CA ALA A 152 -8.26 -3.40 -0.59
C ALA A 152 -7.20 -4.37 0.02
N PRO A 153 -6.69 -4.11 1.24
CA PRO A 153 -5.56 -4.86 1.78
C PRO A 153 -5.91 -6.32 2.07
N VAL A 154 -4.94 -7.21 1.88
CA VAL A 154 -4.97 -8.56 2.47
C VAL A 154 -4.65 -8.42 3.97
N ALA A 155 -5.65 -8.12 4.79
CA ALA A 155 -5.48 -7.73 6.19
C ALA A 155 -5.68 -8.87 7.21
N ASP A 156 -5.87 -10.10 6.74
CA ASP A 156 -5.99 -11.31 7.55
C ASP A 156 -5.33 -12.48 6.78
N LEU A 157 -4.08 -12.78 7.10
CA LEU A 157 -3.31 -13.81 6.38
C LEU A 157 -3.84 -15.22 6.67
N VAL A 158 -4.34 -15.47 7.88
CA VAL A 158 -4.93 -16.76 8.25
C VAL A 158 -6.19 -17.02 7.41
N GLU A 159 -7.09 -16.04 7.32
CA GLU A 159 -8.29 -16.16 6.50
C GLU A 159 -7.98 -16.20 5.01
N ALA A 160 -7.00 -15.40 4.53
CA ALA A 160 -6.55 -15.45 3.15
C ALA A 160 -6.00 -16.83 2.75
N HIS A 161 -5.25 -17.48 3.65
CA HIS A 161 -4.81 -18.86 3.46
C HIS A 161 -5.98 -19.85 3.47
N ARG A 162 -6.92 -19.72 4.43
CA ARG A 162 -8.10 -20.59 4.52
C ARG A 162 -8.99 -20.53 3.28
N LEU A 163 -9.11 -19.35 2.68
CA LEU A 163 -9.85 -19.11 1.44
C LEU A 163 -9.07 -19.48 0.18
N ASP A 164 -7.80 -19.89 0.32
CA ASP A 164 -6.89 -20.22 -0.78
C ASP A 164 -6.79 -19.10 -1.84
N LEU A 165 -6.68 -17.85 -1.37
CA LEU A 165 -6.61 -16.71 -2.27
C LEU A 165 -5.37 -16.85 -3.18
N ASP A 166 -5.63 -16.76 -4.49
CA ASP A 166 -4.62 -16.88 -5.55
C ASP A 166 -3.79 -18.18 -5.50
N GLY A 167 -4.44 -19.27 -5.08
CA GLY A 167 -3.89 -20.63 -5.14
C GLY A 167 -2.63 -20.81 -4.29
N GLY A 168 -2.74 -20.56 -2.99
CA GLY A 168 -1.67 -20.80 -2.02
C GLY A 168 -0.69 -19.64 -1.81
N ALA A 169 -0.97 -18.44 -2.32
CA ALA A 169 -0.04 -17.30 -2.27
C ALA A 169 0.48 -16.97 -0.86
N VAL A 170 -0.38 -17.09 0.16
CA VAL A 170 0.03 -16.86 1.56
C VAL A 170 1.00 -17.94 2.05
N ALA A 171 0.76 -19.20 1.70
CA ALA A 171 1.65 -20.29 2.09
C ALA A 171 3.01 -20.18 1.39
N GLU A 172 3.04 -19.73 0.13
CA GLU A 172 4.28 -19.43 -0.58
C GLU A 172 5.02 -18.23 0.02
N LEU A 173 4.31 -17.17 0.41
CA LEU A 173 4.89 -16.02 1.10
C LEU A 173 5.53 -16.44 2.44
N LEU A 174 4.79 -17.16 3.28
CA LEU A 174 5.23 -17.47 4.64
C LEU A 174 5.99 -18.79 4.76
N GLY A 175 6.08 -19.58 3.69
CA GLY A 175 6.71 -20.90 3.68
C GLY A 175 5.94 -21.97 4.46
N GLY A 176 4.61 -21.88 4.50
CA GLY A 176 3.71 -22.84 5.16
C GLY A 176 2.34 -22.24 5.54
N GLY A 177 1.40 -23.12 5.88
CA GLY A 177 0.11 -22.76 6.47
C GLY A 177 0.22 -22.34 7.95
N PRO A 178 -0.87 -21.80 8.55
CA PRO A 178 -0.86 -21.29 9.92
C PRO A 178 -0.57 -22.37 10.97
N ASP A 179 -0.91 -23.64 10.71
CA ASP A 179 -0.58 -24.76 11.59
C ASP A 179 0.90 -25.19 11.49
N GLU A 180 1.54 -24.92 10.36
CA GLU A 180 2.94 -25.32 10.09
C GLU A 180 3.94 -24.25 10.55
N VAL A 181 3.59 -22.97 10.38
CA VAL A 181 4.46 -21.83 10.72
C VAL A 181 3.73 -20.76 11.54
N PRO A 182 3.10 -21.11 12.69
CA PRO A 182 2.24 -20.21 13.45
C PRO A 182 2.94 -18.91 13.89
N ASP A 183 4.22 -18.98 14.25
CA ASP A 183 5.00 -17.81 14.67
C ASP A 183 5.15 -16.77 13.55
N ARG A 184 5.19 -17.21 12.28
CA ARG A 184 5.27 -16.30 11.13
C ARG A 184 3.94 -15.58 10.94
N TYR A 185 2.82 -16.28 11.02
CA TYR A 185 1.49 -15.63 10.95
C TYR A 185 1.32 -14.64 12.12
N ALA A 186 1.66 -15.04 13.34
CA ALA A 186 1.53 -14.19 14.53
C ALA A 186 2.33 -12.88 14.44
N THR A 187 3.44 -12.87 13.70
CA THR A 187 4.34 -11.70 13.59
C THR A 187 4.17 -10.91 12.29
N THR A 188 3.39 -11.40 11.33
CA THR A 188 3.23 -10.76 10.00
C THR A 188 1.81 -10.38 9.66
N ASP A 189 0.83 -11.07 10.23
CA ASP A 189 -0.59 -10.86 9.92
C ASP A 189 -1.11 -9.54 10.53
N PRO A 190 -1.56 -8.56 9.72
CA PRO A 190 -2.13 -7.32 10.24
C PRO A 190 -3.28 -7.55 11.24
N ARG A 191 -4.05 -8.63 11.09
CA ARG A 191 -5.13 -8.99 12.00
C ARG A 191 -4.64 -9.30 13.42
N SER A 192 -3.43 -9.84 13.53
CA SER A 192 -2.76 -10.19 14.78
C SER A 192 -1.93 -9.03 15.36
N LEU A 193 -1.59 -8.05 14.54
CA LEU A 193 -0.69 -6.94 14.89
C LEU A 193 -1.42 -5.66 15.36
N VAL A 194 -2.73 -5.73 15.62
CA VAL A 194 -3.47 -4.62 16.24
C VAL A 194 -3.09 -4.45 17.72
N PRO A 195 -3.04 -3.21 18.28
CA PRO A 195 -3.41 -1.95 17.63
C PRO A 195 -2.30 -1.40 16.71
N VAL A 196 -2.72 -0.92 15.53
CA VAL A 196 -1.87 -0.10 14.66
C VAL A 196 -1.80 1.31 15.24
N ARG A 197 -0.57 1.79 15.52
CA ARG A 197 -0.32 3.11 16.13
C ARG A 197 -0.38 4.24 15.10
N SER A 198 0.08 3.98 13.89
CA SER A 198 0.08 4.96 12.81
C SER A 198 -1.33 5.20 12.30
N ARG A 199 -1.63 6.45 11.96
CA ARG A 199 -2.94 6.82 11.41
C ARG A 199 -3.17 6.05 10.11
N THR A 200 -4.29 5.35 10.03
CA THR A 200 -4.58 4.44 8.94
C THR A 200 -5.93 4.77 8.31
N VAL A 201 -6.00 4.76 6.99
CA VAL A 201 -7.24 4.82 6.23
C VAL A 201 -7.31 3.57 5.36
N VAL A 202 -8.42 2.84 5.46
CA VAL A 202 -8.71 1.68 4.61
C VAL A 202 -9.78 2.07 3.60
N VAL A 203 -9.57 1.76 2.33
CA VAL A 203 -10.58 1.92 1.27
C VAL A 203 -10.75 0.56 0.58
N HIS A 204 -11.98 0.08 0.43
CA HIS A 204 -12.25 -1.23 -0.17
C HIS A 204 -13.52 -1.17 -1.04
N GLY A 205 -13.50 -1.77 -2.23
CA GLY A 205 -14.66 -1.92 -3.08
C GLY A 205 -15.55 -3.10 -2.70
N GLU A 206 -16.87 -2.93 -2.68
CA GLU A 206 -17.80 -4.01 -2.34
C GLU A 206 -17.85 -5.10 -3.44
N MET A 207 -17.54 -4.75 -4.69
CA MET A 207 -17.51 -5.67 -5.84
C MET A 207 -16.15 -6.35 -6.02
N ASP A 208 -15.27 -6.29 -5.02
CA ASP A 208 -13.96 -6.94 -5.03
C ASP A 208 -14.10 -8.46 -5.05
N GLN A 209 -13.56 -9.09 -6.11
CA GLN A 209 -13.56 -10.54 -6.30
C GLN A 209 -12.19 -11.18 -6.06
N GLN A 210 -11.16 -10.38 -5.75
CA GLN A 210 -9.80 -10.85 -5.48
C GLN A 210 -9.55 -10.97 -3.98
N VAL A 211 -9.94 -9.93 -3.23
CA VAL A 211 -9.83 -9.89 -1.77
C VAL A 211 -11.23 -9.59 -1.23
N PRO A 212 -11.85 -10.51 -0.47
CA PRO A 212 -13.18 -10.27 0.05
C PRO A 212 -13.23 -9.03 0.96
N VAL A 213 -14.17 -8.11 0.69
CA VAL A 213 -14.37 -6.88 1.49
C VAL A 213 -14.50 -7.13 3.00
N ARG A 214 -15.03 -8.30 3.38
CA ARG A 214 -15.14 -8.76 4.77
C ARG A 214 -13.80 -8.72 5.50
N MET A 215 -12.69 -9.01 4.83
CA MET A 215 -11.36 -8.98 5.44
C MET A 215 -11.01 -7.58 5.97
N SER A 216 -11.33 -6.52 5.20
CA SER A 216 -11.15 -5.15 5.67
C SER A 216 -12.16 -4.76 6.76
N ARG A 217 -13.42 -5.20 6.66
CA ARG A 217 -14.43 -4.97 7.71
C ARG A 217 -13.96 -5.54 9.06
N ASP A 218 -13.50 -6.80 9.06
CA ASP A 218 -13.10 -7.52 10.26
C ASP A 218 -11.79 -6.96 10.86
N PHE A 219 -10.81 -6.61 10.01
CA PHE A 219 -9.59 -5.91 10.44
C PHE A 219 -9.90 -4.54 11.07
N VAL A 220 -10.70 -3.71 10.41
CA VAL A 220 -11.07 -2.37 10.90
C VAL A 220 -11.82 -2.47 12.23
N ALA A 221 -12.75 -3.42 12.36
CA ALA A 221 -13.48 -3.64 13.61
C ALA A 221 -12.52 -4.00 14.76
N ALA A 222 -11.57 -4.91 14.51
CA ALA A 222 -10.58 -5.29 15.50
C ALA A 222 -9.63 -4.14 15.88
N ALA A 223 -9.14 -3.40 14.89
CA ALA A 223 -8.27 -2.25 15.11
C ALA A 223 -8.98 -1.16 15.93
N ARG A 224 -10.25 -0.86 15.64
CA ARG A 224 -11.06 0.09 16.43
C ARG A 224 -11.27 -0.39 17.87
N LEU A 225 -11.58 -1.67 18.05
CA LEU A 225 -11.73 -2.26 19.38
C LEU A 225 -10.43 -2.17 20.21
N ALA A 226 -9.29 -2.31 19.53
CA ALA A 226 -7.96 -2.15 20.14
C ALA A 226 -7.53 -0.67 20.32
N GLY A 227 -8.34 0.30 19.89
CA GLY A 227 -8.08 1.73 20.07
C GLY A 227 -7.27 2.41 18.96
N SER A 228 -7.12 1.77 17.78
CA SER A 228 -6.44 2.38 16.63
C SER A 228 -7.24 3.53 16.01
N GLY A 229 -6.52 4.59 15.61
CA GLY A 229 -7.06 5.68 14.81
C GLY A 229 -7.22 5.27 13.34
N ILE A 230 -8.29 4.54 13.03
CA ILE A 230 -8.56 3.97 11.70
C ILE A 230 -9.87 4.47 11.08
N ALA A 231 -9.77 5.06 9.88
CA ALA A 231 -10.90 5.39 9.03
C ALA A 231 -11.14 4.28 8.01
N TYR A 232 -12.39 4.07 7.61
CA TYR A 232 -12.76 3.05 6.64
C TYR A 232 -13.81 3.58 5.67
N PHE A 233 -13.53 3.40 4.39
CA PHE A 233 -14.44 3.73 3.29
C PHE A 233 -14.71 2.47 2.49
N GLU A 234 -15.98 2.12 2.38
CA GLU A 234 -16.46 1.02 1.55
C GLU A 234 -17.20 1.60 0.34
N LEU A 235 -16.84 1.15 -0.86
CA LEU A 235 -17.34 1.70 -2.12
C LEU A 235 -18.22 0.67 -2.83
N SER A 236 -19.54 0.89 -2.85
CA SER A 236 -20.54 -0.07 -3.35
C SER A 236 -20.36 -0.46 -4.82
N GLU A 237 -19.87 0.44 -5.67
CA GLU A 237 -19.70 0.24 -7.12
C GLU A 237 -18.23 0.18 -7.55
N CYS A 238 -17.34 -0.29 -6.66
CA CYS A 238 -15.91 -0.43 -6.96
C CYS A 238 -15.49 -1.90 -6.87
N GLU A 239 -14.76 -2.37 -7.88
CA GLU A 239 -14.05 -3.64 -7.84
C GLU A 239 -12.59 -3.44 -7.34
N HIS A 240 -11.76 -4.48 -7.41
CA HIS A 240 -10.41 -4.52 -6.81
C HIS A 240 -9.44 -3.47 -7.37
N PHE A 241 -9.48 -3.18 -8.67
CA PHE A 241 -8.49 -2.36 -9.38
C PHE A 241 -8.91 -0.90 -9.53
N GLY A 242 -10.19 -0.57 -9.38
CA GLY A 242 -10.72 0.80 -9.43
C GLY A 242 -10.07 1.70 -8.39
N LEU A 243 -9.59 1.14 -7.28
CA LEU A 243 -8.87 1.87 -6.24
C LEU A 243 -7.49 2.39 -6.69
N ILE A 244 -6.87 1.78 -7.69
CA ILE A 244 -5.57 2.21 -8.24
C ILE A 244 -5.69 2.90 -9.60
N ASP A 245 -6.91 3.05 -10.12
CA ASP A 245 -7.20 3.71 -11.39
C ASP A 245 -7.59 5.18 -11.17
N PRO A 246 -6.75 6.16 -11.60
CA PRO A 246 -7.06 7.59 -11.49
C PRO A 246 -8.25 8.06 -12.33
N GLU A 247 -8.73 7.24 -13.28
CA GLU A 247 -9.90 7.54 -14.10
C GLU A 247 -11.19 6.89 -13.56
N SER A 248 -11.10 6.11 -12.48
CA SER A 248 -12.26 5.44 -11.89
C SER A 248 -13.15 6.38 -11.08
N ALA A 249 -14.39 5.94 -10.85
CA ALA A 249 -15.31 6.61 -9.94
C ALA A 249 -14.82 6.61 -8.47
N ALA A 250 -13.90 5.71 -8.11
CA ALA A 250 -13.33 5.63 -6.75
C ALA A 250 -12.23 6.68 -6.51
N TRP A 251 -11.60 7.20 -7.57
CA TRP A 251 -10.43 8.09 -7.46
C TRP A 251 -10.63 9.30 -6.54
N PRO A 252 -11.77 10.04 -6.58
CA PRO A 252 -11.97 11.16 -5.67
C PRO A 252 -11.88 10.77 -4.19
N THR A 253 -12.40 9.59 -3.82
CA THR A 253 -12.32 9.07 -2.45
C THR A 253 -10.90 8.68 -2.08
N VAL A 254 -10.17 7.99 -2.97
CA VAL A 254 -8.76 7.61 -2.76
C VAL A 254 -7.89 8.86 -2.56
N ALA A 255 -8.05 9.87 -3.43
CA ALA A 255 -7.30 11.12 -3.34
C ALA A 255 -7.64 11.92 -2.07
N ALA A 256 -8.91 11.92 -1.64
CA ALA A 256 -9.33 12.55 -0.39
C ALA A 256 -8.79 11.81 0.85
N ALA A 257 -8.82 10.48 0.85
CA ALA A 257 -8.26 9.65 1.89
C ALA A 257 -6.75 9.92 2.08
N LEU A 258 -5.99 9.99 0.97
CA LEU A 258 -4.57 10.34 1.01
C LEU A 258 -4.34 11.77 1.55
N ARG A 259 -5.07 12.77 1.05
CA ARG A 259 -4.97 14.15 1.57
C ARG A 259 -5.22 14.20 3.07
N SER A 260 -6.19 13.43 3.56
CA SER A 260 -6.51 13.41 4.98
C SER A 260 -5.29 13.03 5.82
N LEU A 261 -4.45 12.09 5.36
CA LEU A 261 -3.23 11.64 6.04
C LEU A 261 -2.09 12.66 6.00
N GLU A 262 -2.05 13.54 5.00
CA GLU A 262 -0.98 14.52 4.82
C GLU A 262 -1.20 15.81 5.64
N GLU A 263 -2.46 16.17 5.92
CA GLU A 263 -2.83 17.49 6.46
C GLU A 263 -2.93 17.56 8.00
N ASP A 264 -2.50 16.53 8.76
CA ASP A 264 -2.68 16.43 10.22
C ASP A 264 -4.13 16.74 10.70
N GLN A 265 -5.11 16.61 9.80
CA GLN A 265 -6.52 16.83 10.14
C GLN A 265 -7.08 15.62 10.90
N ARG A 266 -7.94 15.89 11.89
CA ARG A 266 -8.72 14.90 12.64
C ARG A 266 -9.45 13.92 11.70
N PRO A 267 -9.78 12.69 12.15
CA PRO A 267 -10.44 11.69 11.30
C PRO A 267 -11.65 12.29 10.59
N ILE A 268 -11.74 12.05 9.27
CA ILE A 268 -12.97 12.31 8.51
C ILE A 268 -13.98 11.28 9.00
N ASP A 269 -14.93 11.71 9.84
CA ASP A 269 -16.08 10.88 10.17
C ASP A 269 -16.89 10.65 8.90
N ALA A 270 -17.21 9.38 8.62
CA ALA A 270 -18.08 8.95 7.52
C ALA A 270 -19.52 9.51 7.61
N ALA A 271 -19.82 10.37 8.58
CA ALA A 271 -21.13 10.93 8.88
C ALA A 271 -21.32 12.40 8.42
N SER A 272 -20.39 13.01 7.69
CA SER A 272 -20.61 14.36 7.10
C SER A 272 -20.70 14.32 5.58
N PRO A 273 -21.91 14.15 5.01
CA PRO A 273 -22.20 14.69 3.71
C PRO A 273 -22.38 16.21 3.86
N THR A 274 -21.64 17.00 3.10
CA THR A 274 -21.76 18.47 2.95
C THR A 274 -21.37 19.35 4.14
N ARG A 275 -20.30 20.14 3.96
CA ARG A 275 -20.35 21.61 3.91
C ARG A 275 -19.22 22.15 3.05
#